data_AF-A0A962K6J9-F1
#
_entry.id   AF-A0A962K6J9-F1
#
_cell.length_a   1.000
_cell.length_b   1.000
_cell.length_c   1.000
_cell.angle_alpha   90.00
_cell.angle_beta   90.00
_cell.angle_gamma   90.00
#
_symmetry.space_group_name_H-M   'P 1'
#
loop_
_entity.id
_entity.type
_entity.pdbx_description
1 polymer ?
#
loop_
_entity_poly.entity_id
_entity_poly.type
_entity_poly.pdbx_seq_one_letter_code
_entity_poly.pdbx_strand_id
1 'polypeptide(L)'
;MNIFQKLGELTSSQRDYHDVATALESLRLSGKPVTVKFEGEKRSYSSRVTAFNRDHKIFVLADIFPPAPGQAFQKGRIASISSTDNQKTISLSGVCVEPLVASQSMGYELKVNSSLSVEKFEQDFDFGLHHSKTSSAATTERKVVGL
;
A
#
# COMPACT_ATOMS: atom_id res chain seq x y z
N MET A 1 21.88 -28.32 -7.21
CA MET A 1 21.12 -27.15 -6.75
C MET A 1 21.50 -25.98 -7.65
N ASN A 2 20.56 -25.42 -8.41
CA ASN A 2 20.86 -24.66 -9.64
C ASN A 2 21.01 -23.15 -9.37
N ILE A 3 22.13 -22.54 -9.76
CA ILE A 3 22.50 -21.14 -9.45
C ILE A 3 21.52 -20.14 -10.10
N PHE A 4 20.89 -20.52 -11.21
CA PHE A 4 19.91 -19.71 -11.94
C PHE A 4 18.57 -19.54 -11.22
N GLN A 5 18.13 -20.50 -10.40
CA GLN A 5 16.93 -20.33 -9.56
C GLN A 5 17.18 -19.29 -8.44
N LYS A 6 18.39 -19.29 -7.88
CA LYS A 6 18.80 -18.37 -6.81
C LYS A 6 18.87 -16.92 -7.30
N LEU A 7 19.30 -16.69 -8.55
CA LEU A 7 19.30 -15.36 -9.17
C LEU A 7 17.89 -14.84 -9.49
N GLY A 8 16.96 -15.72 -9.90
CA GLY A 8 15.56 -15.34 -10.13
C GLY A 8 14.86 -14.82 -8.85
N GLU A 9 14.99 -15.55 -7.75
CA GLU A 9 14.38 -15.21 -6.45
C GLU A 9 15.01 -13.98 -5.76
N LEU A 10 16.31 -13.75 -5.99
CA LEU A 10 17.00 -12.55 -5.49
C LEU A 10 16.58 -11.28 -6.23
N THR A 11 16.10 -11.39 -7.48
CA THR A 11 15.69 -10.22 -8.27
C THR A 11 14.24 -9.79 -8.05
N SER A 12 13.34 -10.73 -7.72
CA SER A 12 11.94 -10.41 -7.39
C SER A 12 11.85 -9.69 -6.05
N SER A 13 12.45 -10.26 -5.01
CA SER A 13 12.47 -9.67 -3.66
C SER A 13 13.09 -8.27 -3.58
N GLN A 14 14.08 -7.97 -4.45
CA GLN A 14 14.67 -6.64 -4.56
C GLN A 14 13.77 -5.64 -5.31
N ARG A 15 13.08 -6.08 -6.38
CA ARG A 15 12.11 -5.23 -7.09
C ARG A 15 10.89 -4.92 -6.20
N ASP A 16 10.38 -5.93 -5.50
CA ASP A 16 9.23 -5.78 -4.61
C ASP A 16 9.51 -4.75 -3.51
N TYR A 17 10.72 -4.78 -2.93
CA TYR A 17 11.11 -3.77 -1.94
C TYR A 17 11.35 -2.38 -2.53
N HIS A 18 11.91 -2.29 -3.74
CA HIS A 18 12.10 -1.01 -4.42
C HIS A 18 10.75 -0.31 -4.67
N ASP A 19 9.74 -1.06 -5.08
CA ASP A 19 8.40 -0.53 -5.34
C ASP A 19 7.72 -0.08 -4.05
N VAL A 20 7.90 -0.83 -2.97
CA VAL A 20 7.42 -0.44 -1.63
C VAL A 20 8.10 0.82 -1.12
N ALA A 21 9.43 0.93 -1.26
CA ALA A 21 10.17 2.12 -0.87
C ALA A 21 9.69 3.34 -1.67
N THR A 22 9.46 3.17 -2.97
CA THR A 22 8.92 4.23 -3.84
C THR A 22 7.51 4.64 -3.44
N ALA A 23 6.65 3.67 -3.08
CA ALA A 23 5.29 3.92 -2.62
C ALA A 23 5.27 4.67 -1.28
N LEU A 24 6.08 4.24 -0.30
CA LEU A 24 6.20 4.91 1.00
C LEU A 24 6.72 6.34 0.86
N GLU A 25 7.70 6.56 -0.01
CA GLU A 25 8.24 7.90 -0.27
C GLU A 25 7.17 8.81 -0.94
N SER A 26 6.41 8.27 -1.89
CA SER A 26 5.30 9.01 -2.51
C SER A 26 4.19 9.37 -1.50
N LEU A 27 3.82 8.45 -0.61
CA LEU A 27 2.86 8.73 0.47
C LEU A 27 3.38 9.81 1.42
N ARG A 28 4.67 9.77 1.77
CA ARG A 28 5.33 10.77 2.62
C ARG A 28 5.31 12.16 1.98
N LEU A 29 5.74 12.26 0.73
CA LEU A 29 5.83 13.54 0.00
C LEU A 29 4.45 14.14 -0.29
N SER A 30 3.45 13.30 -0.56
CA SER A 30 2.08 13.77 -0.84
C SER A 30 1.29 14.16 0.41
N GLY A 31 1.71 13.69 1.60
CA GLY A 31 1.00 13.92 2.86
C GLY A 31 -0.42 13.33 2.89
N LYS A 32 -0.72 12.40 1.97
CA LYS A 32 -2.05 11.81 1.84
C LYS A 32 -2.40 10.94 3.05
N PRO A 33 -3.68 10.91 3.45
CA PRO A 33 -4.11 10.03 4.52
C PRO A 33 -4.01 8.56 4.09
N VAL A 34 -3.52 7.73 4.99
CA VAL A 34 -3.52 6.28 4.87
C VAL A 34 -4.55 5.70 5.83
N THR A 35 -5.17 4.60 5.43
CA THR A 35 -5.97 3.76 6.32
C THR A 35 -5.04 2.78 7.02
N VAL A 36 -5.15 2.66 8.34
CA VAL A 36 -4.35 1.76 9.19
C VAL A 36 -5.26 0.73 9.81
N LYS A 37 -4.87 -0.55 9.77
CA LYS A 37 -5.58 -1.64 10.43
C LYS A 37 -4.59 -2.50 11.20
N PHE A 38 -4.77 -2.57 12.51
CA PHE A 38 -3.98 -3.43 13.38
C PHE A 38 -4.51 -4.86 13.37
N GLU A 39 -3.61 -5.82 13.49
CA GLU A 39 -3.98 -7.23 13.60
C GLU A 39 -4.84 -7.49 14.84
N GLY A 40 -5.95 -8.21 14.63
CA GLY A 40 -6.94 -8.52 15.66
C GLY A 40 -7.96 -7.40 15.92
N GLU A 41 -7.78 -6.20 15.35
CA GLU A 41 -8.74 -5.10 15.48
C GLU A 41 -9.82 -5.18 14.38
N LYS A 42 -11.06 -4.90 14.77
CA LYS A 42 -12.19 -4.79 13.83
C LYS A 42 -12.25 -3.42 13.16
N ARG A 43 -11.71 -2.40 13.82
CA ARG A 43 -11.78 -1.01 13.38
C ARG A 43 -10.54 -0.66 12.53
N SER A 44 -10.77 0.20 11.53
CA SER A 44 -9.71 0.87 10.78
C SER A 44 -9.56 2.30 11.27
N TYR A 45 -8.36 2.83 11.09
CA TYR A 45 -7.97 4.16 11.53
C TYR A 45 -7.38 4.96 10.38
N SER A 46 -7.25 6.28 10.54
CA SER A 46 -6.60 7.17 9.58
C SER A 46 -5.31 7.71 10.17
N SER A 47 -4.26 7.80 9.36
CA SER A 47 -2.97 8.41 9.71
C SER A 47 -2.30 8.95 8.45
N ARG A 48 -1.03 9.35 8.53
CA ARG A 48 -0.18 9.80 7.41
C ARG A 48 1.24 9.30 7.61
N VAL A 49 1.95 9.00 6.53
CA VAL A 49 3.38 8.69 6.60
C VAL A 49 4.16 9.99 6.75
N THR A 50 4.93 10.14 7.83
CA THR A 50 5.68 11.37 8.14
C THR A 50 7.17 11.22 7.90
N ALA A 51 7.71 10.02 8.11
CA ALA A 51 9.10 9.72 7.86
C ALA A 51 9.25 8.32 7.24
N PHE A 52 10.31 8.14 6.45
CA PHE A 52 10.70 6.85 5.91
C PHE A 52 12.23 6.76 5.88
N ASN A 53 12.76 5.68 6.45
CA ASN A 53 14.15 5.31 6.41
C ASN A 53 14.29 4.04 5.55
N ARG A 54 14.80 4.23 4.33
CA ARG A 54 14.97 3.16 3.34
C ARG A 54 15.99 2.10 3.78
N ASP A 55 17.09 2.50 4.40
CA ASP A 55 18.17 1.58 4.75
C ASP A 55 17.74 0.62 5.86
N HIS A 56 16.96 1.12 6.81
CA HIS A 56 16.44 0.34 7.93
C HIS A 56 15.07 -0.29 7.66
N LYS A 57 14.44 0.02 6.52
CA LYS A 57 13.08 -0.39 6.15
C LYS A 57 12.04 0.01 7.20
N ILE A 58 12.17 1.21 7.73
CA ILE A 58 11.33 1.75 8.80
C ILE A 58 10.54 2.94 8.26
N PHE A 59 9.26 3.04 8.57
CA PHE A 59 8.46 4.22 8.32
C PHE A 59 7.72 4.64 9.59
N VAL A 60 7.40 5.93 9.66
CA VAL A 60 6.70 6.54 10.79
C VAL A 60 5.33 7.01 10.34
N LEU A 61 4.32 6.63 11.11
CA LEU A 61 2.96 7.16 11.00
C LEU A 61 2.77 8.33 11.97
N ALA A 62 2.00 9.34 11.55
CA ALA A 62 1.51 10.40 12.41
C ALA A 62 0.47 9.89 13.42
N ASP A 63 -0.09 10.83 14.19
CA ASP A 63 -1.25 10.60 15.05
C ASP A 63 -2.35 9.80 14.33
N ILE A 64 -2.87 8.80 15.02
CA ILE A 64 -3.93 7.93 14.50
C ILE A 64 -5.30 8.46 14.94
N PHE A 65 -6.23 8.55 13.99
CA PHE A 65 -7.60 9.00 14.23
C PHE A 65 -8.65 7.97 13.74
N PRO A 66 -9.64 7.59 14.56
CA PRO A 66 -9.77 7.93 15.99
C PRO A 66 -8.60 7.35 16.80
N PRO A 67 -8.31 7.86 18.02
CA PRO A 67 -7.27 7.29 18.86
C PRO A 67 -7.47 5.78 19.03
N ALA A 68 -6.47 4.99 18.65
CA ALA A 68 -6.54 3.54 18.80
C ALA A 68 -6.29 3.15 20.27
N PRO A 69 -6.85 2.02 20.74
CA PRO A 69 -6.59 1.55 22.10
C PRO A 69 -5.09 1.28 22.28
N GLY A 70 -4.53 1.54 23.47
CA GLY A 70 -3.09 1.40 23.72
C GLY A 70 -2.52 0.00 23.40
N GLN A 71 -3.36 -1.04 23.37
CA GLN A 71 -2.97 -2.39 22.99
C GLN A 71 -2.65 -2.55 21.49
N ALA A 72 -3.22 -1.69 20.64
CA ALA A 72 -2.99 -1.71 19.19
C ALA A 72 -1.53 -1.38 18.81
N PHE A 73 -0.84 -0.63 19.67
CA PHE A 73 0.53 -0.14 19.46
C PHE A 73 1.59 -0.95 20.20
N GLN A 74 1.24 -2.16 20.64
CA GLN A 74 2.21 -3.05 21.27
C GLN A 74 3.30 -3.45 20.28
N LYS A 75 4.55 -3.31 20.72
CA LYS A 75 5.72 -3.79 19.99
C LYS A 75 5.52 -5.23 19.52
N GLY A 76 5.81 -5.50 18.26
CA GLY A 76 5.65 -6.81 17.63
C GLY A 76 4.29 -7.04 16.97
N ARG A 77 3.29 -6.18 17.17
CA ARG A 77 2.01 -6.31 16.45
C ARG A 77 2.13 -5.91 14.98
N ILE A 78 1.41 -6.65 14.13
CA ILE A 78 1.31 -6.33 12.72
C ILE A 78 0.27 -5.24 12.52
N ALA A 79 0.59 -4.27 11.68
CA ALA A 79 -0.36 -3.31 11.14
C ALA A 79 -0.26 -3.29 9.62
N SER A 80 -1.40 -3.23 8.96
CA SER A 80 -1.50 -2.99 7.53
C SER A 80 -1.89 -1.55 7.28
N ILE A 81 -1.26 -0.90 6.31
CA ILE A 81 -1.70 0.39 5.80
C ILE A 81 -2.11 0.28 4.36
N SER A 82 -3.14 1.03 3.99
CA SER A 82 -3.58 1.17 2.61
C SER A 82 -3.90 2.61 2.26
N SER A 83 -3.66 2.97 0.99
CA SER A 83 -4.02 4.27 0.43
C SER A 83 -4.41 4.07 -1.02
N THR A 84 -5.50 4.71 -1.44
CA THR A 84 -5.97 4.67 -2.83
C THR A 84 -5.89 6.08 -3.41
N ASP A 85 -5.24 6.20 -4.56
CA ASP A 85 -5.08 7.45 -5.29
C ASP A 85 -5.15 7.19 -6.80
N ASN A 86 -6.07 7.87 -7.50
CA ASN A 86 -6.19 7.80 -8.96
C ASN A 86 -6.08 6.36 -9.51
N GLN A 87 -6.93 5.45 -9.02
CA GLN A 87 -6.98 4.01 -9.35
C GLN A 87 -5.81 3.15 -8.84
N LYS A 88 -4.76 3.75 -8.27
CA LYS A 88 -3.67 3.01 -7.65
C LYS A 88 -3.97 2.76 -6.18
N THR A 89 -4.02 1.49 -5.78
CA THR A 89 -4.08 1.12 -4.38
C THR A 89 -2.71 0.66 -3.93
N ILE A 90 -2.18 1.32 -2.90
CA ILE A 90 -0.97 0.90 -2.20
C ILE A 90 -1.43 0.18 -0.95
N SER A 91 -1.05 -1.07 -0.77
CA SER A 91 -1.29 -1.86 0.44
C SER A 91 0.04 -2.43 0.92
N LEU A 92 0.37 -2.22 2.19
CA LEU A 92 1.60 -2.72 2.79
C LEU A 92 1.38 -3.09 4.25
N SER A 93 2.15 -4.06 4.75
CA SER A 93 2.14 -4.46 6.15
C SER A 93 3.50 -4.21 6.81
N GLY A 94 3.44 -3.86 8.09
CA GLY A 94 4.61 -3.63 8.92
C GLY A 94 4.39 -4.12 10.33
N VAL A 95 5.49 -4.30 11.05
CA VAL A 95 5.50 -4.67 12.47
C VAL A 95 5.75 -3.41 13.28
N CYS A 96 4.89 -3.14 14.25
CA CYS A 96 5.06 -2.04 15.20
C CYS A 96 6.35 -2.25 15.99
N VAL A 97 7.28 -1.29 15.90
CA VAL A 97 8.54 -1.32 16.63
C VAL A 97 8.37 -0.61 17.97
N GLU A 98 7.86 0.62 17.92
CA GLU A 98 7.65 1.46 19.10
C GLU A 98 6.72 2.65 18.82
N PRO A 99 5.98 3.14 19.83
CA PRO A 99 5.37 4.46 19.79
C PRO A 99 6.44 5.55 19.94
N LEU A 100 6.35 6.59 19.12
CA LEU A 100 7.19 7.78 19.18
C LEU A 100 6.38 8.93 19.80
N VAL A 101 6.93 9.62 20.78
CA VAL A 101 6.30 10.81 21.35
C VAL A 101 7.22 11.99 21.11
N ALA A 102 6.76 12.95 20.29
CA ALA A 102 7.53 14.15 19.97
C ALA A 102 6.62 15.38 19.98
N SER A 103 6.98 16.39 20.76
CA SER A 103 6.35 17.72 20.73
C SER A 103 4.81 17.71 20.76
N GLN A 104 4.21 16.92 21.66
CA GLN A 104 2.75 16.75 21.84
C GLN A 104 2.03 15.93 20.77
N SER A 105 2.74 15.38 19.78
CA SER A 105 2.21 14.40 18.84
C SER A 105 2.76 13.01 19.11
N MET A 106 1.92 12.01 18.87
CA MET A 106 2.23 10.59 18.99
C MET A 106 2.36 9.99 17.59
N GLY A 107 3.59 9.68 17.22
CA GLY A 107 3.89 8.90 16.03
C GLY A 107 4.03 7.42 16.35
N TYR A 108 4.09 6.60 15.30
CA TYR A 108 4.29 5.16 15.44
C TYR A 108 5.31 4.68 14.44
N GLU A 109 6.33 3.99 14.93
CA GLU A 109 7.37 3.40 14.10
C GLU A 109 6.97 1.99 13.67
N LEU A 110 6.99 1.75 12.36
CA LEU A 110 6.73 0.44 11.76
C LEU A 110 7.90 0.00 10.90
N LYS A 111 8.29 -1.25 11.08
CA LYS A 111 9.26 -1.93 10.22
C LYS A 111 8.51 -2.69 9.13
N VAL A 112 8.87 -2.43 7.89
CA VAL A 112 8.29 -3.10 6.72
C VAL A 112 8.52 -4.63 6.81
N ASN A 113 7.44 -5.41 6.70
CA ASN A 113 7.56 -6.86 6.69
C ASN A 113 8.07 -7.33 5.31
N SER A 114 9.06 -8.21 5.27
CA SER A 114 9.68 -8.70 4.02
C SER A 114 8.74 -9.54 3.14
N SER A 115 7.57 -9.93 3.65
CA SER A 115 6.55 -10.75 2.97
C SER A 115 5.51 -9.91 2.21
N LEU A 116 5.95 -8.85 1.52
CA LEU A 116 5.06 -7.89 0.87
C LEU A 116 4.53 -8.42 -0.47
N SER A 117 3.21 -8.43 -0.60
CA SER A 117 2.53 -8.43 -1.89
C SER A 117 1.93 -7.03 -2.13
N VAL A 118 2.49 -6.28 -3.08
CA VAL A 118 1.80 -5.10 -3.63
C VAL A 118 0.70 -5.65 -4.53
N GLU A 119 -0.55 -5.69 -4.03
CA GLU A 119 -1.67 -6.10 -4.87
C GLU A 119 -1.99 -4.98 -5.88
N LYS A 120 -1.58 -5.25 -7.12
CA LYS A 120 -1.89 -4.56 -8.39
C LYS A 120 -1.52 -3.08 -8.54
N PHE A 121 -0.54 -2.88 -9.40
CA PHE A 121 -0.32 -1.68 -10.19
C PHE A 121 -1.18 -1.82 -11.47
N GLU A 122 -2.39 -1.25 -11.52
CA GLU A 122 -3.06 -1.03 -12.81
C GLU A 122 -2.54 0.29 -13.37
N GLN A 123 -1.53 0.18 -14.21
CA GLN A 123 -1.03 1.29 -15.01
C GLN A 123 -1.78 1.24 -16.34
N ASP A 124 -2.93 1.91 -16.43
CA ASP A 124 -3.44 2.32 -17.74
C ASP A 124 -2.50 3.42 -18.25
N PHE A 125 -1.42 2.98 -18.90
CA PHE A 125 -0.65 3.86 -19.77
C PHE A 125 -1.50 4.14 -21.01
N ASP A 126 -2.33 5.19 -20.93
CA ASP A 126 -2.89 5.80 -22.13
C ASP A 126 -1.76 6.57 -22.83
N PHE A 127 -0.94 5.85 -23.60
CA PHE A 127 -0.12 6.48 -24.63
C PHE A 127 -1.08 6.95 -25.70
N GLY A 128 -1.53 8.20 -25.57
CA GLY A 128 -2.25 8.94 -26.60
C GLY A 128 -1.49 8.92 -27.92
N LEU A 129 -1.71 7.88 -28.72
CA LEU A 129 -1.38 7.81 -30.12
C LEU A 129 -2.70 7.72 -30.87
N HIS A 130 -3.12 8.89 -31.35
CA HIS A 130 -4.08 9.04 -32.44
C HIS A 130 -3.87 7.95 -33.49
N HIS A 131 -4.82 7.03 -33.63
CA HIS A 131 -5.13 6.46 -34.93
C HIS A 131 -6.64 6.45 -35.16
N SER A 132 -6.99 7.21 -36.19
CA SER A 132 -8.31 7.44 -36.76
C SER A 132 -9.10 6.16 -37.06
N LYS A 133 -10.41 6.24 -36.79
CA LYS A 133 -11.56 5.57 -37.46
C LYS A 133 -11.46 4.06 -37.74
N THR A 134 -12.42 3.31 -37.19
CA THR A 134 -13.54 2.75 -37.99
C THR A 134 -14.68 2.25 -37.12
N SER A 135 -15.87 2.35 -37.70
CA SER A 135 -17.21 2.19 -37.17
C SER A 135 -17.66 0.75 -36.87
N SER A 136 -18.72 0.66 -36.06
CA SER A 136 -19.86 -0.27 -36.18
C SER A 136 -19.63 -1.74 -35.80
N ALA A 137 -20.27 -2.17 -34.71
CA ALA A 137 -21.54 -2.91 -34.79
C ALA A 137 -22.10 -3.15 -33.38
N ALA A 138 -23.20 -2.46 -33.05
CA ALA A 138 -24.05 -2.82 -31.92
C ALA A 138 -24.98 -3.95 -32.36
N THR A 139 -24.67 -5.19 -31.97
CA THR A 139 -25.60 -6.31 -32.15
C THR A 139 -26.60 -6.31 -31.02
N THR A 140 -27.83 -5.93 -31.37
CA THR A 140 -29.03 -6.09 -30.53
C THR A 140 -29.43 -7.57 -30.55
N GLU A 141 -29.41 -8.23 -29.40
CA GLU A 141 -30.15 -9.49 -29.20
C GLU A 141 -31.34 -9.23 -28.27
N ARG A 142 -32.54 -9.27 -28.87
CA ARG A 142 -33.81 -9.43 -28.15
C ARG A 142 -33.90 -10.86 -27.62
N LYS A 143 -34.22 -11.03 -26.34
CA LYS A 143 -34.83 -12.28 -25.85
C LYS A 143 -36.11 -11.98 -25.10
N VAL A 144 -37.17 -12.59 -25.61
CA VAL A 144 -38.57 -12.56 -25.17
C VAL A 144 -38.77 -13.52 -24.00
N VAL A 145 -39.51 -13.08 -22.98
CA VAL A 145 -40.31 -13.90 -22.04
C VAL A 145 -41.49 -12.99 -21.68
N GLY A 146 -42.77 -13.26 -21.94
CA GLY A 146 -43.53 -14.51 -21.82
C GLY A 146 -44.56 -14.27 -20.70
N LEU A 147 -45.81 -13.96 -21.06
CA LEU A 147 -47.01 -14.02 -20.23
C LEU A 147 -48.11 -14.68 -21.06
#